data_AF-A0A971UG04-F1
#
_entry.id   AF-A0A971UG04-F1
#
_cell.length_a   1.000
_cell.length_b   1.000
_cell.length_c   1.000
_cell.angle_alpha   90.00
_cell.angle_beta   90.00
_cell.angle_gamma   90.00
#
_symmetry.space_group_name_H-M   'P 1'
#
loop_
_entity.id
_entity.type
_entity.pdbx_description
1 polymer ?
#
loop_
_entity_poly.entity_id
_entity_poly.type
_entity_poly.pdbx_seq_one_letter_code
_entity_poly.pdbx_strand_id
1 'polypeptide(L)'
;MVTVKNLSPTVYGDGSLLYPGAKVGIDGPVGSIRLKLIRAGLEDVEYLRMLEEREGWDAVRAVTGTIVQGLDAYSQDVRLLLEQREAVGRRLSEGK
;
A
#
# COMPACT_ATOMS: atom_id res chain seq x y z
N MET A 1 21.51 2.59 -5.16
CA MET A 1 22.55 3.31 -4.38
C MET A 1 22.31 2.99 -2.92
N VAL A 2 23.34 2.51 -2.21
CA VAL A 2 23.27 2.37 -0.74
C VAL A 2 23.21 3.78 -0.17
N THR A 3 22.17 4.09 0.61
CA THR A 3 21.94 5.45 1.10
C THR A 3 22.77 5.69 2.36
N VAL A 4 22.96 4.65 3.18
CA VAL A 4 23.70 4.68 4.44
C VAL A 4 24.76 3.59 4.43
N LYS A 5 25.87 3.86 3.72
CA LYS A 5 26.97 2.90 3.50
C LYS A 5 27.56 2.27 4.77
N ASN A 6 27.43 2.96 5.90
CA ASN A 6 27.99 2.57 7.18
C ASN A 6 27.09 1.59 7.94
N LEU A 7 25.80 1.51 7.56
CA LEU A 7 24.81 0.62 8.20
C LEU A 7 24.78 -0.74 7.52
N SER A 8 24.73 -0.78 6.19
CA SER A 8 24.83 -2.02 5.42
C SER A 8 25.32 -1.74 4.00
N PRO A 9 26.30 -2.50 3.49
CA PRO A 9 26.78 -2.33 2.11
C PRO A 9 25.86 -3.00 1.07
N THR A 10 24.87 -3.79 1.49
CA THR A 10 24.03 -4.61 0.60
C THR A 10 22.56 -4.27 0.65
N VAL A 11 22.11 -3.49 1.64
CA VAL A 11 20.74 -3.00 1.71
C VAL A 11 20.62 -1.72 0.91
N TYR A 12 19.73 -1.73 -0.08
CA TYR A 12 19.46 -0.56 -0.91
C TYR A 12 18.24 0.18 -0.40
N GLY A 13 18.35 1.50 -0.32
CA GLY A 13 17.26 2.37 0.13
C GLY A 13 17.30 2.68 1.62
N ASP A 14 17.75 1.77 2.51
CA ASP A 14 17.96 2.00 3.95
C ASP A 14 16.82 2.80 4.64
N GLY A 15 15.57 2.50 4.31
CA GLY A 15 14.40 3.23 4.84
C GLY A 15 14.19 4.64 4.26
N SER A 16 15.10 5.16 3.44
CA SER A 16 14.90 6.42 2.72
C SER A 16 13.77 6.28 1.70
N LEU A 17 12.76 7.14 1.82
CA LEU A 17 11.58 7.16 0.95
C LEU A 17 11.53 8.41 0.05
N LEU A 18 12.46 9.35 0.26
CA LEU A 18 12.58 10.63 -0.44
C LEU A 18 13.96 10.76 -1.07
N TYR A 19 14.04 11.42 -2.23
CA TYR A 19 15.29 11.63 -2.96
C TYR A 19 15.42 13.09 -3.43
N PRO A 20 16.65 13.61 -3.69
CA PRO A 20 16.82 14.97 -4.19
C PRO A 20 16.18 15.19 -5.58
N GLY A 21 15.30 16.19 -5.70
CA GLY A 21 14.56 16.52 -6.92
C GLY A 21 15.35 17.27 -7.98
N ALA A 22 16.51 17.83 -7.64
CA ALA A 22 17.31 18.67 -8.55
C ALA A 22 17.63 17.97 -9.88
N LYS A 23 17.84 16.64 -9.87
CA LYS A 23 18.12 15.85 -11.08
C LYS A 23 16.95 15.73 -12.06
N VAL A 24 15.75 16.07 -11.61
CA VAL A 24 14.51 16.05 -12.40
C VAL A 24 13.85 17.43 -12.46
N GLY A 25 14.59 18.50 -12.15
CA GLY A 25 14.11 19.88 -12.24
C GLY A 25 13.13 20.31 -11.14
N ILE A 26 13.10 19.60 -10.01
CA ILE A 26 12.24 19.93 -8.86
C ILE A 26 13.08 20.51 -7.73
N ASP A 27 12.69 21.71 -7.25
CA ASP A 27 13.28 22.35 -6.07
C ASP A 27 12.69 21.76 -4.79
N GLY A 28 13.33 20.68 -4.29
CA GLY A 28 12.92 19.96 -3.09
C GLY A 28 13.07 18.44 -3.20
N PRO A 29 12.58 17.68 -2.19
CA PRO A 29 12.58 16.23 -2.23
C PRO A 29 11.48 15.68 -3.17
N VAL A 30 11.75 14.56 -3.82
CA VAL A 30 10.79 13.79 -4.61
C VAL A 30 10.51 12.44 -3.97
N GLY A 31 9.26 12.00 -4.03
CA GLY A 31 8.83 10.72 -3.49
C GLY A 31 9.32 9.52 -4.30
N SER A 32 9.70 8.45 -3.61
CA SER A 32 10.03 7.16 -4.22
C SER A 32 8.79 6.37 -4.63
N ILE A 33 8.97 5.36 -5.50
CA ILE A 33 7.92 4.36 -5.79
C ILE A 33 7.48 3.66 -4.49
N ARG A 34 8.43 3.34 -3.59
CA ARG A 34 8.13 2.73 -2.27
C ARG A 34 7.20 3.62 -1.44
N LEU A 35 7.43 4.93 -1.42
CA LEU A 35 6.55 5.87 -0.72
C LEU A 35 5.13 5.87 -1.33
N LYS A 36 5.03 5.86 -2.65
CA LYS A 36 3.73 5.79 -3.34
C LYS A 36 2.98 4.50 -3.04
N LEU A 37 3.68 3.36 -2.98
CA LEU A 37 3.09 2.06 -2.64
C LEU A 37 2.63 2.01 -1.17
N ILE A 38 3.42 2.55 -0.23
CA ILE A 38 3.00 2.67 1.18
C ILE A 38 1.73 3.52 1.28
N ARG A 39 1.69 4.68 0.61
CA ARG A 39 0.50 5.53 0.59
C ARG A 39 -0.73 4.79 0.04
N ALA A 40 -0.58 4.06 -1.07
CA ALA A 40 -1.66 3.24 -1.62
C ALA A 40 -2.14 2.15 -0.64
N GLY A 41 -1.23 1.54 0.13
CA GLY A 41 -1.61 0.59 1.18
C GLY A 41 -2.36 1.26 2.35
N LEU A 42 -2.00 2.50 2.71
CA LEU A 42 -2.73 3.27 3.73
C LEU A 42 -4.13 3.64 3.24
N GLU A 43 -4.30 3.97 1.95
CA GLU A 43 -5.61 4.21 1.32
C GLU A 43 -6.51 2.96 1.44
N ASP A 44 -5.96 1.75 1.28
CA ASP A 44 -6.72 0.50 1.48
C ASP A 44 -7.19 0.32 2.93
N VAL A 45 -6.37 0.67 3.92
CA VAL A 45 -6.76 0.57 5.34
C VAL A 45 -7.98 1.44 5.63
N GLU A 46 -8.01 2.67 5.08
CA GLU A 46 -9.17 3.55 5.23
C GLU A 46 -10.42 2.98 4.52
N TYR A 47 -10.25 2.36 3.35
CA TYR A 47 -11.37 1.70 2.66
C TYR A 47 -11.92 0.52 3.47
N LEU A 48 -11.04 -0.28 4.08
CA LEU A 48 -11.45 -1.40 4.94
C LEU A 48 -12.15 -0.88 6.21
N ARG A 49 -11.68 0.24 6.79
CA ARG A 49 -12.35 0.88 7.91
C ARG A 49 -13.75 1.39 7.54
N MET A 50 -13.88 2.08 6.41
CA MET A 50 -15.18 2.53 5.91
C MET A 50 -16.13 1.34 5.64
N LEU A 51 -15.58 0.22 5.16
CA LEU A 51 -16.34 -1.00 4.94
C LEU A 51 -16.81 -1.62 6.27
N GLU A 52 -15.95 -1.64 7.28
CA GLU A 52 -16.31 -2.11 8.63
C GLU A 52 -17.42 -1.25 9.24
N GLU A 53 -17.30 0.08 9.15
CA GLU A 53 -18.30 1.01 9.66
C GLU A 53 -19.67 0.83 8.96
N ARG A 54 -19.67 0.44 7.69
CA ARG A 54 -20.89 0.24 6.89
C ARG A 54 -21.50 -1.15 7.04
N GLU A 55 -20.68 -2.20 7.01
CA GLU A 55 -21.12 -3.59 6.82
C GLU A 55 -20.59 -4.55 7.91
N GLY A 56 -19.80 -4.05 8.85
CA GLY A 56 -19.24 -4.82 9.95
C GLY A 56 -17.95 -5.58 9.60
N TRP A 57 -17.34 -6.17 10.63
CA TRP A 57 -16.04 -6.84 10.53
C TRP A 57 -16.04 -8.08 9.63
N ASP A 58 -17.16 -8.80 9.53
CA ASP A 58 -17.27 -9.98 8.66
C ASP A 58 -17.10 -9.62 7.17
N ALA A 59 -17.55 -8.42 6.76
CA ALA A 59 -17.35 -7.90 5.42
C ALA A 59 -15.86 -7.67 5.11
N VAL A 60 -15.11 -7.12 6.07
CA VAL A 60 -13.66 -6.91 5.96
C VAL A 60 -12.93 -8.24 5.88
N ARG A 61 -13.29 -9.20 6.75
CA ARG A 61 -12.70 -10.55 6.74
C ARG A 61 -12.97 -11.31 5.45
N ALA A 62 -14.16 -11.18 4.87
CA ALA A 62 -14.49 -11.83 3.60
C ALA A 62 -13.58 -11.36 2.46
N VAL A 63 -13.23 -10.06 2.43
CA VAL A 63 -12.31 -9.49 1.43
C VAL A 63 -10.87 -9.88 1.76
N THR A 64 -10.40 -9.53 2.95
CA THR A 64 -8.98 -9.67 3.35
C THR A 64 -8.53 -11.13 3.43
N GLY A 65 -9.40 -12.05 3.86
CA GLY A 65 -9.08 -13.48 4.00
C GLY A 65 -8.80 -14.20 2.68
N THR A 66 -9.20 -13.62 1.54
CA THR A 66 -8.83 -14.14 0.21
C THR A 66 -7.39 -13.79 -0.18
N ILE A 67 -6.84 -12.72 0.40
CA ILE A 67 -5.52 -12.18 0.04
C ILE A 67 -4.47 -12.57 1.08
N VAL A 68 -4.79 -12.47 2.38
CA VAL A 68 -3.85 -12.62 3.49
C VAL A 68 -4.35 -13.68 4.45
N GLN A 69 -3.62 -14.79 4.55
CA GLN A 69 -3.90 -15.90 5.47
C GLN A 69 -2.93 -15.94 6.66
N GLY A 70 -1.80 -15.22 6.56
CA GLY A 70 -0.79 -15.12 7.62
C GLY A 70 0.29 -14.10 7.26
N LEU A 71 1.26 -13.94 8.17
CA LEU A 71 2.38 -13.00 8.00
C LEU A 71 3.27 -13.35 6.79
N ASP A 72 3.44 -14.63 6.54
CA ASP A 72 4.22 -15.23 5.45
C ASP A 72 3.35 -15.92 4.38
N ALA A 73 2.04 -16.02 4.64
CA ALA A 73 1.06 -16.63 3.74
C ALA A 73 0.10 -15.56 3.20
N TYR A 74 0.46 -14.98 2.06
CA TYR A 74 -0.38 -14.02 1.35
C TYR A 74 -0.20 -14.16 -0.17
N SER A 75 -1.22 -13.76 -0.93
CA SER A 75 -1.20 -13.82 -2.38
C SER A 75 -0.24 -12.79 -2.98
N GLN A 76 0.54 -13.23 -3.97
CA GLN A 76 1.35 -12.36 -4.82
C GLN A 76 0.66 -12.07 -6.18
N ASP A 77 -0.58 -12.53 -6.39
CA ASP A 77 -1.35 -12.19 -7.58
C ASP A 77 -1.91 -10.77 -7.50
N VAL A 78 -1.30 -9.86 -8.27
CA VAL A 78 -1.72 -8.46 -8.33
C VAL A 78 -3.17 -8.29 -8.81
N ARG A 79 -3.68 -9.20 -9.64
CA ARG A 79 -5.06 -9.13 -10.15
C ARG A 79 -6.06 -9.33 -9.03
N LEU A 80 -5.79 -10.31 -8.16
CA LEU A 80 -6.63 -10.58 -6.99
C LEU A 80 -6.70 -9.35 -6.07
N LEU A 81 -5.56 -8.70 -5.80
CA LEU A 81 -5.54 -7.47 -5.00
C LEU A 81 -6.40 -6.36 -5.64
N LEU A 82 -6.25 -6.14 -6.95
CA LEU A 82 -6.99 -5.11 -7.66
C LEU A 82 -8.49 -5.40 -7.72
N GLU A 83 -8.88 -6.65 -7.94
CA GLU A 83 -10.28 -7.09 -7.94
C GLU A 83 -10.95 -6.85 -6.58
N GLN A 84 -10.26 -7.16 -5.48
CA GLN A 84 -10.77 -6.92 -4.13
C GLN A 84 -10.87 -5.42 -3.82
N ARG A 85 -9.89 -4.60 -4.23
CA ARG A 85 -9.97 -3.14 -4.09
C ARG A 85 -11.18 -2.57 -4.83
N GLU A 86 -11.42 -3.03 -6.06
CA GLU A 86 -12.57 -2.60 -6.84
C GLU A 86 -13.90 -3.06 -6.22
N ALA A 87 -13.94 -4.29 -5.67
CA ALA A 87 -15.11 -4.81 -4.96
C ALA A 87 -15.45 -3.96 -3.73
N VAL A 88 -14.45 -3.59 -2.91
CA VAL A 88 -14.65 -2.67 -1.78
C VAL A 88 -15.10 -1.29 -2.28
N GLY A 89 -14.47 -0.75 -3.32
CA GLY A 89 -14.84 0.53 -3.91
C GLY A 89 -16.29 0.58 -4.42
N ARG A 90 -16.76 -0.47 -5.08
CA ARG A 90 -18.16 -0.61 -5.52
C ARG A 90 -19.13 -0.59 -4.33
N ARG A 91 -18.88 -1.45 -3.33
CA ARG A 91 -19.70 -1.52 -2.11
C ARG A 91 -19.79 -0.19 -1.37
N LEU A 92 -18.70 0.58 -1.34
CA LEU A 92 -18.66 1.91 -0.72
C LEU A 92 -19.31 3.02 -1.56
N SER A 93 -19.41 2.82 -2.87
CA SER A 93 -20.00 3.79 -3.80
C SER A 93 -21.52 3.63 -3.92
N GLU A 94 -22.03 2.42 -3.71
CA GLU A 94 -23.47 2.15 -3.67
C GLU A 94 -24.11 2.87 -2.47
N GLY A 95 -25.17 3.64 -2.70
CA GLY A 95 -25.90 4.39 -1.66
C GLY A 95 -25.43 5.84 -1.41
N LYS A 96 -24.61 6.40 -2.29
CA LYS A 96 -24.47 7.87 -2.43
C LYS A 96 -25.58 8.46 -3.29
#